data_AF-A0A0C2CZI0-F1
#
_entry.id   AF-A0A0C2CZI0-F1
#
_cell.length_a   1.000
_cell.length_b   1.000
_cell.length_c   1.000
_cell.angle_alpha   90.00
_cell.angle_beta   90.00
_cell.angle_gamma   90.00
#
_symmetry.space_group_name_H-M   'P 1'
#
loop_
_entity.id
_entity.type
_entity.pdbx_description
1 polymer ?
#
loop_
_entity_poly.entity_id
_entity_poly.type
_entity_poly.pdbx_seq_one_letter_code
_entity_poly.pdbx_strand_id
1 'polypeptide(L)'
;MVFPAKPGSQKRLHEESELQGEATKNGDGNGTSEPPPKRKRPFNFDAHPRRKIALQFLYHGWEYEGLVQQSTTENTVERHLMDALLKTKLISNEKDCDFSRCGRTDRGVSAFKQVAALVVRSADPSGKFVFWPESTDQSVIDNYPKKEELSYLKMLNGVLPKNISVIA
;
A
#
# COMPACT_ATOMS: atom_id res chain seq x y z
N MET A 1 58.38 49.64 -3.09
CA MET A 1 57.20 49.03 -3.76
C MET A 1 56.03 49.18 -2.77
N VAL A 2 55.22 50.24 -2.74
CA VAL A 2 54.30 50.93 -3.70
C VAL A 2 53.06 50.11 -4.10
N PHE A 3 52.01 50.23 -3.26
CA PHE A 3 50.53 50.35 -3.43
C PHE A 3 49.76 49.64 -4.61
N PRO A 4 48.43 49.86 -4.81
CA PRO A 4 47.28 49.03 -4.38
C PRO A 4 46.30 48.69 -5.55
N ALA A 5 45.08 48.14 -5.28
CA ALA A 5 43.76 48.58 -5.83
C ALA A 5 42.64 47.49 -5.83
N LYS A 6 41.39 47.96 -5.62
CA LYS A 6 40.06 47.29 -5.71
C LYS A 6 39.52 47.33 -7.18
N PRO A 7 38.21 47.30 -7.51
CA PRO A 7 37.03 46.42 -7.25
C PRO A 7 36.27 46.01 -8.56
N GLY A 8 35.10 45.35 -8.46
CA GLY A 8 34.05 45.28 -9.51
C GLY A 8 33.73 43.85 -9.96
N SER A 9 32.50 43.42 -10.31
CA SER A 9 31.24 44.11 -10.60
C SER A 9 30.07 43.12 -10.56
N GLN A 10 28.88 43.67 -10.34
CA GLN A 10 27.53 43.08 -10.42
C GLN A 10 27.25 42.39 -11.77
N LYS A 11 26.32 41.41 -11.79
CA LYS A 11 24.92 41.63 -12.24
C LYS A 11 24.06 40.35 -12.18
N ARG A 12 22.80 40.57 -11.81
CA ARG A 12 21.61 39.69 -11.81
C ARG A 12 20.98 39.72 -13.23
N LEU A 13 20.23 38.70 -13.65
CA LEU A 13 19.09 38.72 -14.61
C LEU A 13 18.43 37.31 -14.56
N HIS A 14 17.18 37.15 -14.11
CA HIS A 14 15.88 37.38 -14.76
C HIS A 14 15.40 36.26 -15.71
N GLU A 15 14.22 35.76 -15.33
CA GLU A 15 13.24 34.94 -16.05
C GLU A 15 12.61 35.70 -17.22
N GLU A 16 12.20 34.98 -18.28
CA GLU A 16 11.19 35.25 -19.35
C GLU A 16 11.57 34.39 -20.57
N SER A 17 10.82 33.36 -21.01
CA SER A 17 9.51 33.30 -21.69
C SER A 17 9.47 33.92 -23.11
N GLU A 18 9.07 33.05 -24.06
CA GLU A 18 8.45 33.31 -25.39
C GLU A 18 9.34 33.74 -26.58
N LEU A 19 9.39 32.93 -27.67
CA LEU A 19 8.51 33.00 -28.86
C LEU A 19 9.02 32.13 -30.05
N GLN A 20 8.12 31.93 -31.00
CA GLN A 20 8.06 30.97 -32.12
C GLN A 20 9.00 31.25 -33.32
N GLY A 21 9.18 30.24 -34.19
CA GLY A 21 9.73 30.40 -35.55
C GLY A 21 9.80 29.12 -36.39
N GLU A 22 8.74 28.87 -37.15
CA GLU A 22 8.50 28.12 -38.41
C GLU A 22 9.40 26.99 -38.99
N ALA A 23 8.68 25.89 -39.34
CA ALA A 23 8.61 25.13 -40.60
C ALA A 23 9.81 24.36 -41.17
N THR A 24 9.63 23.03 -41.39
CA THR A 24 9.75 22.38 -42.71
C THR A 24 8.99 21.04 -42.73
N LYS A 25 8.25 20.77 -43.83
CA LYS A 25 7.58 19.50 -44.12
C LYS A 25 8.57 18.41 -44.56
N ASN A 26 8.26 17.16 -44.22
CA ASN A 26 8.24 15.95 -45.08
C ASN A 26 8.74 14.71 -44.32
N GLY A 27 7.98 13.62 -44.42
CA GLY A 27 8.44 12.30 -43.99
C GLY A 27 7.30 11.38 -43.61
N ASP A 28 6.69 10.75 -44.62
CA ASP A 28 5.84 9.58 -44.47
C ASP A 28 6.61 8.49 -43.70
N GLY A 29 6.10 8.09 -42.55
CA GLY A 29 6.75 7.16 -41.64
C GLY A 29 5.74 6.56 -40.68
N ASN A 30 5.22 5.40 -41.06
CA ASN A 30 4.30 4.58 -40.28
C ASN A 30 4.95 4.16 -38.95
N GLY A 31 4.78 4.97 -37.91
CA GLY A 31 5.25 4.71 -36.55
C GLY A 31 4.10 4.29 -35.67
N THR A 32 4.00 3.00 -35.37
CA THR A 32 3.19 2.49 -34.26
C THR A 32 3.73 3.06 -32.96
N SER A 33 3.17 4.18 -32.51
CA SER A 33 3.47 4.76 -31.19
C SER A 33 2.78 3.92 -30.13
N GLU A 34 3.56 3.10 -29.41
CA GLU A 34 3.05 2.44 -28.22
C GLU A 34 2.56 3.49 -27.21
N PRO A 35 1.38 3.29 -26.59
CA PRO A 35 0.85 4.25 -25.65
C PRO A 35 1.80 4.39 -24.44
N PRO A 36 2.03 5.61 -23.93
CA PRO A 36 2.94 5.83 -22.82
C PRO A 36 2.52 4.98 -21.60
N PRO A 37 3.49 4.40 -20.87
CA PRO A 37 3.19 3.51 -19.75
C PRO A 37 2.36 4.27 -18.70
N LYS A 38 1.13 3.81 -18.48
CA LYS A 38 0.21 4.39 -17.50
C LYS A 38 0.86 4.29 -16.12
N ARG A 39 1.37 5.42 -15.60
CA ARG A 39 1.88 5.51 -14.22
C ARG A 39 0.75 5.10 -13.28
N LYS A 40 0.95 4.02 -12.52
CA LYS A 40 -0.04 3.53 -11.55
C LYS A 40 -0.20 4.60 -10.47
N ARG A 41 -1.41 5.18 -10.38
CA ARG A 41 -1.74 6.16 -9.33
C ARG A 41 -1.56 5.50 -7.96
N PRO A 42 -0.97 6.20 -6.97
CA PRO A 42 -0.89 5.68 -5.61
C PRO A 42 -2.29 5.43 -5.07
N PHE A 43 -2.44 4.37 -4.28
CA PHE A 43 -3.72 4.06 -3.64
C PHE A 43 -3.88 4.96 -2.43
N ASN A 44 -4.96 5.74 -2.36
CA ASN A 44 -5.25 6.59 -1.21
C ASN A 44 -6.01 5.78 -0.15
N PHE A 45 -5.41 5.56 1.01
CA PHE A 45 -6.03 4.82 2.11
C PHE A 45 -7.05 5.65 2.89
N ASP A 46 -6.85 6.97 3.00
CA ASP A 46 -7.70 7.87 3.79
C ASP A 46 -9.04 8.16 3.09
N ALA A 47 -9.14 7.82 1.81
CA ALA A 47 -10.39 7.86 1.06
C ALA A 47 -11.32 6.67 1.35
N HIS A 48 -10.96 5.79 2.29
CA HIS A 48 -11.72 4.60 2.62
C HIS A 48 -11.90 4.44 4.14
N PRO A 49 -13.05 3.89 4.57
CA PRO A 49 -13.25 3.57 5.97
C PRO A 49 -12.36 2.40 6.42
N ARG A 50 -12.15 2.28 7.72
CA ARG A 50 -11.42 1.18 8.37
C ARG A 50 -12.36 0.39 9.28
N ARG A 51 -12.05 -0.88 9.50
CA ARG A 51 -12.81 -1.77 10.38
C ARG A 51 -11.85 -2.66 11.17
N LYS A 52 -12.13 -2.84 12.45
CA LYS A 52 -11.48 -3.88 13.26
C LYS A 52 -12.15 -5.22 12.98
N ILE A 53 -11.36 -6.20 12.56
CA ILE A 53 -11.82 -7.56 12.24
C ILE A 53 -11.02 -8.60 13.03
N ALA A 54 -11.57 -9.81 13.10
CA ALA A 54 -10.84 -11.01 13.46
C ALA A 54 -10.76 -11.91 12.22
N LEU A 55 -9.56 -12.40 11.91
CA LEU A 55 -9.30 -13.37 10.87
C LEU A 55 -9.02 -14.71 11.51
N GLN A 56 -9.75 -15.73 11.10
CA GLN A 56 -9.45 -17.11 11.42
C GLN A 56 -8.69 -17.74 10.25
N PHE A 57 -7.57 -18.38 10.54
CA PHE A 57 -6.72 -18.98 9.52
C PHE A 57 -6.08 -20.29 10.00
N LEU A 58 -5.63 -21.07 9.02
CA LEU A 58 -4.89 -22.29 9.19
C LEU A 58 -3.56 -22.23 8.44
N TYR A 59 -2.60 -23.05 8.87
CA TYR A 59 -1.35 -23.25 8.17
C TYR A 59 -0.69 -24.58 8.51
N HIS A 60 0.07 -25.11 7.54
CA HIS A 60 0.95 -26.26 7.73
C HIS A 60 2.32 -25.80 8.20
N GLY A 61 2.62 -26.03 9.48
CA GLY A 61 3.78 -25.44 10.15
C GLY A 61 5.14 -26.02 9.78
N TRP A 62 5.19 -27.20 9.13
CA TRP A 62 6.45 -27.91 8.84
C TRP A 62 7.42 -27.11 7.96
N GLU A 63 6.90 -26.16 7.17
CA GLU A 63 7.65 -25.31 6.26
C GLU A 63 8.02 -23.95 6.86
N TYR A 64 7.55 -23.63 8.07
CA TYR A 64 7.66 -22.28 8.65
C TYR A 64 8.43 -22.27 9.96
N GLU A 65 9.12 -21.16 10.22
CA GLU A 65 9.93 -20.93 11.42
C GLU A 65 9.11 -20.36 12.60
N GLY A 66 7.85 -20.82 12.69
CA GLY A 66 6.87 -20.42 13.70
C GLY A 66 5.89 -19.38 13.19
N LEU A 67 4.95 -19.01 14.06
CA LEU A 67 3.92 -18.01 13.72
C LEU A 67 4.48 -16.59 13.70
N VAL A 68 5.21 -16.21 14.75
CA VAL A 68 5.58 -14.82 15.05
C VAL A 68 6.69 -14.34 14.12
N GLN A 69 6.56 -13.12 13.60
CA GLN A 69 7.63 -12.45 12.83
C GLN A 69 8.93 -12.35 13.63
N GLN A 70 10.05 -12.59 12.96
CA GLN A 70 11.40 -12.54 13.52
C GLN A 70 12.29 -11.68 12.63
N SER A 71 13.31 -11.03 13.19
CA SER A 71 14.28 -10.25 12.41
C SER A 71 15.27 -11.13 11.63
N THR A 72 15.44 -12.38 12.07
CA THR A 72 16.44 -13.32 11.53
C THR A 72 15.92 -14.06 10.29
N THR A 73 14.61 -14.12 10.09
CA THR A 73 13.98 -14.91 9.04
C THR A 73 12.70 -14.27 8.54
N GLU A 74 12.47 -14.35 7.24
CA GLU A 74 11.21 -13.90 6.64
C GLU A 74 10.19 -15.04 6.54
N ASN A 75 10.59 -16.28 6.84
CA ASN A 75 9.77 -17.46 6.64
C ASN A 75 8.89 -17.80 7.86
N THR A 76 8.12 -16.81 8.30
CA THR A 76 7.16 -16.93 9.41
C THR A 76 5.74 -16.73 8.89
N VAL A 77 4.77 -17.36 9.52
CA VAL A 77 3.38 -17.31 9.05
C VAL A 77 2.83 -15.89 9.10
N GLU A 78 3.15 -15.11 10.13
CA GLU A 78 2.74 -13.70 10.21
C GLU A 78 3.36 -12.84 9.12
N ARG A 79 4.62 -13.08 8.74
CA ARG A 79 5.23 -12.32 7.63
C ARG A 79 4.47 -12.53 6.33
N HIS A 80 4.17 -13.78 5.99
CA HIS A 80 3.35 -14.11 4.80
C HIS A 80 1.95 -13.48 4.86
N LEU A 81 1.34 -13.44 6.06
CA LEU A 81 0.04 -12.80 6.25
C LEU A 81 0.11 -11.27 6.08
N MET A 82 1.12 -10.62 6.65
CA MET A 82 1.36 -9.18 6.51
C MET A 82 1.64 -8.79 5.06
N ASP A 83 2.50 -9.54 4.37
CA ASP A 83 2.79 -9.32 2.96
C ASP A 83 1.53 -9.44 2.10
N ALA A 84 0.65 -10.41 2.40
CA ALA A 84 -0.64 -10.56 1.72
C ALA A 84 -1.58 -9.36 2.00
N LEU A 85 -1.65 -8.88 3.24
CA LEU A 85 -2.45 -7.71 3.62
C LEU A 85 -1.98 -6.43 2.93
N LEU A 86 -0.66 -6.22 2.83
CA LEU A 86 -0.05 -5.10 2.12
C LEU A 86 -0.30 -5.19 0.61
N LYS A 87 -0.07 -6.37 0.02
CA LYS A 87 -0.23 -6.61 -1.42
C LYS A 87 -1.69 -6.46 -1.88
N THR A 88 -2.64 -6.84 -1.05
CA THR A 88 -4.09 -6.63 -1.28
C THR A 88 -4.56 -5.21 -0.94
N LYS A 89 -3.66 -4.36 -0.42
CA LYS A 89 -3.92 -2.98 0.01
C LYS A 89 -5.02 -2.92 1.08
N LEU A 90 -5.10 -3.93 1.94
CA LEU A 90 -5.99 -3.91 3.09
C LEU A 90 -5.41 -3.09 4.24
N ILE A 91 -4.08 -3.04 4.34
CA ILE A 91 -3.34 -2.21 5.29
C ILE A 91 -2.33 -1.35 4.53
N SER A 92 -1.99 -0.19 5.11
CA SER A 92 -0.97 0.73 4.59
C SER A 92 0.44 0.34 5.04
N ASN A 93 0.57 -0.06 6.31
CA ASN A 93 1.81 -0.46 6.97
C ASN A 93 1.48 -1.49 8.05
N GLU A 94 2.41 -2.41 8.32
CA GLU A 94 2.32 -3.39 9.42
C GLU A 94 2.11 -2.72 10.78
N LYS A 95 2.67 -1.53 10.99
CA LYS A 95 2.55 -0.79 12.26
C LYS A 95 1.17 -0.16 12.50
N ASP A 96 0.41 0.10 11.44
CA ASP A 96 -0.87 0.85 11.50
C ASP A 96 -2.10 -0.08 11.49
N CYS A 97 -1.90 -1.39 11.66
CA CYS A 97 -2.99 -2.38 11.60
C CYS A 97 -3.40 -2.96 12.95
N ASP A 98 -2.82 -2.49 14.06
CA ASP A 98 -3.13 -2.94 15.44
C ASP A 98 -3.23 -4.48 15.52
N PHE A 99 -2.21 -5.16 15.00
CA PHE A 99 -2.22 -6.61 14.87
C PHE A 99 -2.03 -7.30 16.21
N SER A 100 -2.93 -8.22 16.51
CA SER A 100 -2.93 -9.05 17.70
C SER A 100 -3.20 -10.49 17.34
N ARG A 101 -2.61 -11.41 18.09
CA ARG A 101 -2.62 -12.86 17.86
C ARG A 101 -3.17 -13.56 19.08
N CYS A 102 -4.00 -14.59 18.90
CA CYS A 102 -4.61 -15.29 20.03
C CYS A 102 -3.68 -16.30 20.71
N GLY A 103 -2.69 -16.86 20.00
CA GLY A 103 -1.72 -17.78 20.58
C GLY A 103 -0.45 -17.89 19.76
N ARG A 104 0.70 -18.07 20.42
CA ARG A 104 1.98 -18.33 19.73
C ARG A 104 2.09 -19.80 19.37
N THR A 105 2.79 -20.08 18.28
CA THR A 105 3.21 -21.44 17.93
C THR A 105 4.69 -21.42 17.57
N ASP A 106 5.39 -22.47 17.97
CA ASP A 106 6.80 -22.65 17.69
C ASP A 106 7.03 -23.17 16.27
N ARG A 107 8.30 -23.18 15.86
CA ARG A 107 8.73 -23.70 14.56
C ARG A 107 8.21 -25.13 14.33
N GLY A 108 7.70 -25.40 13.13
CA GLY A 108 7.19 -26.72 12.76
C GLY A 108 5.75 -27.00 13.20
N VAL A 109 5.18 -26.21 14.13
CA VAL A 109 3.85 -26.46 14.67
C VAL A 109 2.76 -25.99 13.70
N SER A 110 1.83 -26.87 13.35
CA SER A 110 0.68 -26.53 12.51
C SER A 110 -0.49 -26.02 13.34
N ALA A 111 -1.38 -25.21 12.75
CA ALA A 111 -2.60 -24.76 13.41
C ALA A 111 -3.78 -24.74 12.42
N PHE A 112 -4.97 -25.12 12.89
CA PHE A 112 -6.19 -25.16 12.07
C PHE A 112 -7.15 -23.99 12.34
N LYS A 113 -7.14 -23.42 13.55
CA LYS A 113 -8.07 -22.36 13.99
C LYS A 113 -7.32 -21.25 14.70
N GLN A 114 -6.19 -20.83 14.14
CA GLN A 114 -5.52 -19.64 14.67
C GLN A 114 -6.39 -18.42 14.41
N VAL A 115 -6.40 -17.48 15.34
CA VAL A 115 -7.14 -16.22 15.21
C VAL A 115 -6.19 -15.06 15.42
N ALA A 116 -6.31 -14.05 14.56
CA ALA A 116 -5.66 -12.75 14.72
C ALA A 116 -6.68 -11.63 14.57
N ALA A 117 -6.56 -10.58 15.37
CA ALA A 117 -7.39 -9.39 15.22
C ALA A 117 -6.55 -8.20 14.75
N LEU A 118 -7.07 -7.44 13.80
CA LEU A 118 -6.38 -6.36 13.10
C LEU A 118 -7.38 -5.36 12.51
N VAL A 119 -6.90 -4.16 12.22
CA VAL A 119 -7.63 -3.10 11.53
C VAL A 119 -7.31 -3.18 10.04
N VAL A 120 -8.34 -3.22 9.20
CA VAL A 120 -8.20 -3.25 7.74
C VAL A 120 -9.10 -2.20 7.10
N ARG A 121 -8.80 -1.87 5.84
CA ARG A 121 -9.70 -1.11 4.96
C ARG A 121 -11.03 -1.85 4.77
N SER A 122 -12.13 -1.12 4.84
CA SER A 122 -13.48 -1.57 4.53
C SER A 122 -14.02 -0.84 3.30
N ALA A 123 -14.99 -1.45 2.62
CA ALA A 123 -15.77 -0.81 1.56
C ALA A 123 -17.20 -0.45 1.99
N ASP A 124 -17.63 -0.87 3.17
CA ASP A 124 -18.98 -0.64 3.69
C ASP A 124 -18.93 0.41 4.83
N PRO A 125 -19.37 1.66 4.57
CA PRO A 125 -19.31 2.73 5.56
C PRO A 125 -20.35 2.58 6.69
N SER A 126 -21.38 1.76 6.51
CA SER A 126 -22.49 1.61 7.46
C SER A 126 -22.41 0.34 8.30
N GLY A 127 -21.39 -0.49 8.09
CA GLY A 127 -21.25 -1.73 8.84
C GLY A 127 -20.77 -1.51 10.27
N LYS A 128 -20.85 -2.59 11.07
CA LYS A 128 -20.50 -2.56 12.49
C LYS A 128 -19.00 -2.34 12.68
N PHE A 129 -18.64 -1.54 13.69
CA PHE A 129 -17.25 -1.25 14.08
C PHE A 129 -16.41 -0.63 12.94
N VAL A 130 -17.08 0.07 12.02
CA VAL A 130 -16.44 0.86 10.98
C VAL A 130 -16.17 2.25 11.53
N PHE A 131 -14.99 2.78 11.24
CA PHE A 131 -14.59 4.13 11.59
C PHE A 131 -13.77 4.76 10.47
N TRP A 132 -13.71 6.08 10.45
CA TRP A 132 -12.90 6.84 9.50
C TRP A 132 -11.64 7.35 10.19
N PRO A 133 -10.50 7.42 9.48
CA PRO A 133 -9.34 8.17 9.96
C PRO A 133 -9.71 9.62 10.23
N GLU A 134 -9.10 10.22 11.26
CA GLU A 134 -9.32 11.63 11.61
C GLU A 134 -8.83 12.59 10.51
N SER A 135 -7.89 12.13 9.67
CA SER A 135 -7.38 12.88 8.51
C SER A 135 -8.36 12.94 7.34
N THR A 136 -9.47 12.21 7.37
CA THR A 136 -10.41 12.15 6.25
C THR A 136 -11.38 13.34 6.27
N ASP A 137 -11.41 14.11 5.18
CA ASP A 137 -12.36 15.20 5.00
C ASP A 137 -13.82 14.70 5.00
N GLN A 138 -14.71 15.45 5.66
CA GLN A 138 -16.13 15.12 5.75
C GLN A 138 -16.80 14.97 4.36
N SER A 139 -16.36 15.75 3.38
CA SER A 139 -16.89 15.68 2.00
C SER A 139 -16.63 14.32 1.33
N VAL A 140 -15.54 13.64 1.70
CA VAL A 140 -15.22 12.30 1.18
C VAL A 140 -16.12 11.26 1.82
N ILE A 141 -16.39 11.39 3.12
CA ILE A 141 -17.26 10.50 3.88
C ILE A 141 -18.69 10.58 3.32
N ASP A 142 -19.21 11.79 3.12
CA ASP A 142 -20.59 12.02 2.68
C ASP A 142 -20.84 11.53 1.24
N ASN A 143 -19.80 11.60 0.38
CA ASN A 143 -19.87 11.15 -1.02
C ASN A 143 -19.39 9.70 -1.23
N TYR A 144 -19.07 8.96 -0.16
CA TYR A 144 -18.52 7.63 -0.31
C TYR A 144 -19.55 6.65 -0.91
N PRO A 145 -19.19 5.89 -1.96
CA PRO A 145 -20.15 5.03 -2.64
C PRO A 145 -20.60 3.89 -1.73
N LYS A 146 -21.91 3.67 -1.63
CA LYS A 146 -22.48 2.51 -0.94
C LYS A 146 -22.16 1.25 -1.74
N LYS A 147 -21.28 0.42 -1.21
CA LYS A 147 -20.83 -0.85 -1.79
C LYS A 147 -20.95 -1.96 -0.76
N GLU A 148 -21.07 -3.18 -1.25
CA GLU A 148 -20.87 -4.36 -0.41
C GLU A 148 -19.43 -4.44 0.10
N GLU A 149 -19.26 -5.12 1.23
CA GLU A 149 -17.95 -5.27 1.86
C GLU A 149 -16.96 -6.03 0.95
N LEU A 150 -15.67 -5.75 1.16
CA LEU A 150 -14.61 -6.47 0.49
C LEU A 150 -14.62 -7.96 0.85
N SER A 151 -14.47 -8.82 -0.15
CA SER A 151 -14.32 -10.26 0.08
C SER A 151 -12.89 -10.58 0.57
N TYR A 152 -12.64 -10.34 1.87
CA TYR A 152 -11.32 -10.52 2.48
C TYR A 152 -10.74 -11.92 2.24
N LEU A 153 -11.57 -12.96 2.38
CA LEU A 153 -11.15 -14.36 2.16
C LEU A 153 -10.62 -14.56 0.74
N LYS A 154 -11.35 -14.11 -0.28
CA LYS A 154 -10.92 -14.26 -1.68
C LYS A 154 -9.66 -13.46 -1.97
N MET A 155 -9.57 -12.24 -1.44
CA MET A 155 -8.41 -11.37 -1.62
C MET A 155 -7.14 -11.96 -1.00
N LEU A 156 -7.22 -12.41 0.25
CA LEU A 156 -6.09 -12.96 0.98
C LEU A 156 -5.67 -14.33 0.44
N ASN A 157 -6.60 -15.27 0.28
CA ASN A 157 -6.28 -16.60 -0.25
C ASN A 157 -5.81 -16.57 -1.71
N GLY A 158 -6.13 -15.52 -2.48
CA GLY A 158 -5.59 -15.33 -3.82
C GLY A 158 -4.10 -14.94 -3.85
N VAL A 159 -3.54 -14.49 -2.73
CA VAL A 159 -2.16 -14.00 -2.62
C VAL A 159 -1.31 -14.85 -1.69
N LEU A 160 -1.91 -15.47 -0.68
CA LEU A 160 -1.22 -16.32 0.30
C LEU A 160 -0.62 -17.58 -0.34
N PRO A 161 0.47 -18.11 0.22
CA PRO A 161 0.98 -19.43 -0.14
C PRO A 161 -0.08 -20.51 0.07
N LYS A 162 -0.05 -21.59 -0.73
CA LYS A 162 -1.01 -22.69 -0.64
C LYS A 162 -1.11 -23.34 0.76
N ASN A 163 -0.04 -23.24 1.54
CA ASN A 163 0.09 -23.85 2.86
C ASN A 163 -0.41 -22.94 4.01
N ILE A 164 -0.94 -21.75 3.69
CA ILE A 164 -1.60 -20.83 4.62
C ILE A 164 -2.95 -20.44 4.02
N SER A 165 -4.03 -20.56 4.77
CA SER A 165 -5.35 -20.18 4.28
C SER A 165 -6.20 -19.50 5.34
N VAL A 166 -6.87 -18.41 4.96
CA VAL A 166 -7.89 -17.73 5.75
C VAL A 166 -9.22 -18.42 5.54
N ILE A 167 -9.89 -18.80 6.62
CA ILE A 167 -11.12 -19.59 6.60
C ILE A 167 -12.36 -18.78 7.04
N ALA A 168 -12.19 -17.74 7.86
CA ALA A 168 -13.27 -16.84 8.28
C ALA A 168 -12.76 -15.43 8.59
#